data_AF-A0A1A8I3G6-F1
#
_entry.id   AF-A0A1A8I3G6-F1
#
_cell.length_a   1.000
_cell.length_b   1.000
_cell.length_c   1.000
_cell.angle_alpha   90.00
_cell.angle_beta   90.00
_cell.angle_gamma   90.00
#
_symmetry.space_group_name_H-M   'P 1'
#
loop_
_entity.id
_entity.type
_entity.pdbx_description
1 polymer ?
#
loop_
_entity_poly.entity_id
_entity_poly.type
_entity_poly.pdbx_seq_one_letter_code
_entity_poly.pdbx_strand_id
1 'polypeptide(L)'
;MNSVPLLLLSFFCFETEGSRFRGQPYLNGSSAGGLDQDLDLVLVLELDLSAVFRRVDHRFLSVTIDASLASEERFMLLLRSQKLRTLARALSPAFLRFGGTRQDFMVFSPQRSQQPNAGLPAAESCRSTRLPRWLENQLKEDWTQQQLVLLKEEQQKSFRRVRFTELTVDLLHSFTNCSGLDLIFGLNALLRTADNSWNSSNARLLLQYCESKRYNMSWELGNEPNSFEKKAKVRVDGYQLGLDFVHLRKMMSKSKLYRDGGLYGPDVGQPRDHRVDLLDSFLQSGAKAIDACTWHHYYVNGRDTSLQDFLDPEVLDSLALKTKEVQKTVNSVSPGKGVWLGETSSAFGGGAAGLSDTFVAGFMWLDKLGLGARLGLNVVMRQVLVGSGSYHLVDDDLDPLPVRCFLHLNLFLSKVGLSLPPPCSH
;
A
#
# COMPACT_ATOMS: atom_id res chain seq x y z
N MET A 1 14.97 5.36 17.94
CA MET A 1 14.18 4.15 17.66
C MET A 1 12.92 4.24 18.50
N ASN A 2 11.82 4.77 17.92
CA ASN A 2 10.56 4.97 18.62
C ASN A 2 9.57 3.91 18.11
N SER A 3 9.31 2.89 18.91
CA SER A 3 8.35 1.81 18.61
C SER A 3 7.12 1.97 19.50
N VAL A 4 5.92 1.92 18.92
CA VAL A 4 4.65 2.04 19.64
C VAL A 4 4.09 0.62 19.86
N PRO A 5 3.60 0.27 21.06
CA PRO A 5 2.84 -0.97 21.26
C PRO A 5 1.49 -0.83 20.55
N LEU A 6 1.24 -1.66 19.54
CA LEU A 6 -0.07 -1.79 18.92
C LEU A 6 -0.81 -2.90 19.68
N LEU A 7 -1.87 -2.55 20.42
CA LEU A 7 -2.72 -3.55 21.08
C LEU A 7 -3.68 -4.12 20.03
N LEU A 8 -3.26 -5.16 19.33
CA LEU A 8 -4.12 -5.97 18.48
C LEU A 8 -4.53 -7.21 19.26
N LEU A 9 -5.82 -7.32 19.53
CA LEU A 9 -6.44 -8.52 20.09
C LEU A 9 -6.28 -9.65 19.06
N SER A 10 -5.25 -10.48 19.22
CA SER A 10 -5.12 -11.71 18.45
C SER A 10 -6.00 -12.79 19.08
N PHE A 11 -7.09 -13.15 18.40
CA PHE A 11 -7.92 -14.28 18.80
C PHE A 11 -7.18 -15.58 18.42
N PHE A 12 -6.96 -16.43 19.42
CA PHE A 12 -6.53 -17.82 19.20
C PHE A 12 -7.79 -18.67 19.03
N CYS A 13 -8.11 -19.04 17.79
CA CYS A 13 -8.91 -20.25 17.55
C CYS A 13 -7.89 -21.38 17.38
N PHE A 14 -7.80 -22.28 18.36
CA PHE A 14 -7.06 -23.52 18.16
C PHE A 14 -7.77 -24.37 17.10
N GLU A 15 -6.99 -24.94 16.18
CA GLU A 15 -7.43 -25.92 15.19
C GLU A 15 -8.29 -27.00 15.87
N THR A 16 -9.58 -27.07 15.52
CA THR A 16 -10.35 -28.28 15.78
C THR A 16 -10.03 -29.27 14.66
N GLU A 17 -9.11 -30.19 14.94
CA GLU A 17 -8.96 -31.42 14.16
C GLU A 17 -10.35 -32.05 13.92
N GLY A 18 -10.57 -32.43 12.66
CA GLY A 18 -11.81 -33.06 12.22
C GLY A 18 -12.20 -34.24 13.12
N SER A 19 -13.19 -34.03 13.95
CA SER A 19 -13.87 -35.08 14.68
C SER A 19 -15.37 -34.92 14.46
N ARG A 20 -15.90 -35.83 13.61
CA ARG A 20 -17.32 -36.04 13.38
C ARG A 20 -18.05 -36.13 14.72
N PHE A 21 -18.81 -35.11 15.10
CA PHE A 21 -19.71 -35.19 16.23
C PHE A 21 -20.94 -36.05 15.86
N ARG A 22 -20.88 -37.33 16.26
CA ARG A 22 -22.08 -38.16 16.50
C ARG A 22 -22.59 -37.82 17.90
N GLY A 23 -23.57 -36.93 17.99
CA GLY A 23 -24.37 -36.74 19.20
C GLY A 23 -25.76 -37.35 19.00
N GLN A 24 -26.10 -38.40 19.74
CA GLN A 24 -27.49 -38.88 19.85
C GLN A 24 -28.33 -37.86 20.63
N PRO A 25 -29.58 -37.57 20.22
CA PRO A 25 -30.44 -36.68 20.98
C PRO A 25 -31.12 -37.44 22.13
N TYR A 26 -30.97 -36.92 23.34
CA TYR A 26 -31.92 -37.21 24.43
C TYR A 26 -33.23 -36.51 24.08
N LEU A 27 -34.20 -37.30 23.59
CA LEU A 27 -35.57 -36.88 23.41
C LEU A 27 -36.29 -36.92 24.75
N ASN A 28 -36.73 -35.77 25.24
CA ASN A 28 -37.88 -35.71 26.14
C ASN A 28 -38.96 -34.82 25.52
N GLY A 29 -39.99 -35.51 25.03
CA GLY A 29 -41.38 -35.11 24.80
C GLY A 29 -41.78 -33.64 24.65
N SER A 30 -42.35 -33.38 23.46
CA SER A 30 -43.60 -32.66 23.21
C SER A 30 -43.62 -31.13 23.30
N SER A 31 -43.39 -30.47 22.16
CA SER A 31 -44.43 -29.69 21.46
C SER A 31 -43.86 -29.03 20.21
N ALA A 32 -44.57 -29.19 19.09
CA ALA A 32 -44.27 -28.56 17.82
C ALA A 32 -44.42 -27.02 17.92
N GLY A 33 -43.42 -26.31 17.42
CA GLY A 33 -43.42 -24.86 17.26
C GLY A 33 -42.07 -24.41 16.74
N GLY A 34 -41.96 -24.24 15.43
CA GLY A 34 -40.76 -23.69 14.79
C GLY A 34 -40.55 -22.25 15.24
N LEU A 35 -39.44 -22.01 15.93
CA LEU A 35 -38.93 -20.69 16.29
C LEU A 35 -37.40 -20.78 16.23
N ASP A 36 -36.78 -19.74 15.68
CA ASP A 36 -35.35 -19.47 15.72
C ASP A 36 -34.74 -19.98 17.02
N GLN A 37 -33.88 -20.98 16.92
CA GLN A 37 -32.93 -21.25 17.99
C GLN A 37 -31.80 -20.24 17.81
N ASP A 38 -31.99 -19.04 18.37
CA ASP A 38 -30.88 -18.18 18.77
C ASP A 38 -30.02 -19.00 19.74
N LEU A 39 -29.03 -19.70 19.17
CA LEU A 39 -27.95 -20.30 19.93
C LEU A 39 -27.17 -19.13 20.54
N ASP A 40 -27.40 -18.85 21.81
CA ASP A 40 -26.57 -17.95 22.61
C ASP A 40 -25.12 -18.46 22.58
N LEU A 41 -24.36 -17.99 21.58
CA LEU A 41 -22.97 -18.32 21.37
C LEU A 41 -22.13 -17.52 22.38
N VAL A 42 -21.91 -18.13 23.54
CA VAL A 42 -21.02 -17.56 24.56
C VAL A 42 -19.58 -17.85 24.18
N LEU A 43 -18.87 -16.82 23.75
CA LEU A 43 -17.42 -16.86 23.51
C LEU A 43 -16.68 -16.33 24.74
N VAL A 44 -15.78 -17.15 25.29
CA VAL A 44 -14.87 -16.76 26.38
C VAL A 44 -13.55 -16.30 25.77
N LEU A 45 -13.13 -15.07 26.08
CA LEU A 45 -11.88 -14.49 25.60
C LEU A 45 -10.82 -14.54 26.70
N GLU A 46 -9.72 -15.22 26.44
CA GLU A 46 -8.54 -15.20 27.30
C GLU A 46 -7.52 -14.17 26.80
N LEU A 47 -7.13 -13.24 27.68
CA LEU A 47 -6.19 -12.17 27.36
C LEU A 47 -4.89 -12.36 28.15
N ASP A 48 -3.81 -12.67 27.43
CA ASP A 48 -2.45 -12.63 28.00
C ASP A 48 -1.83 -11.25 27.77
N LEU A 49 -1.66 -10.49 28.86
CA LEU A 49 -1.02 -9.17 28.88
C LEU A 49 0.36 -9.20 29.53
N SER A 50 0.91 -10.38 29.82
CA SER A 50 2.18 -10.54 30.54
C SER A 50 3.39 -10.12 29.70
N ALA A 51 3.29 -10.22 28.37
CA ALA A 51 4.37 -9.88 27.45
C ALA A 51 3.87 -9.22 26.16
N VAL A 52 4.66 -8.28 25.64
CA VAL A 52 4.42 -7.71 24.30
C VAL A 52 4.82 -8.73 23.25
N PHE A 53 3.84 -9.24 22.50
CA PHE A 53 4.09 -10.23 21.46
C PHE A 53 4.93 -9.69 20.29
N ARG A 54 4.58 -8.51 19.78
CA ARG A 54 5.27 -7.83 18.66
C ARG A 54 5.22 -6.31 18.81
N ARG A 55 6.22 -5.64 18.25
CA ARG A 55 6.24 -4.19 18.03
C ARG A 55 6.29 -3.92 16.54
N VAL A 56 5.37 -3.11 16.05
CA VAL A 56 5.32 -2.68 14.65
C VAL A 56 5.93 -1.28 14.50
N ASP A 57 6.18 -0.84 13.25
CA ASP A 57 6.60 0.55 13.01
C ASP A 57 5.46 1.50 13.44
N HIS A 58 5.79 2.71 13.87
CA HIS A 58 4.77 3.71 14.20
C HIS A 58 3.95 4.12 12.97
N ARG A 59 4.47 3.88 11.76
CA ARG A 59 3.81 4.01 10.45
C ARG A 59 3.25 2.68 9.95
N PHE A 60 2.96 1.72 10.84
CA PHE A 60 2.48 0.38 10.48
C PHE A 60 1.33 0.44 9.49
N LEU A 61 0.36 1.31 9.76
CA LEU A 61 -0.72 1.59 8.84
C LEU A 61 -0.27 2.69 7.89
N SER A 62 -0.03 2.33 6.64
CA SER A 62 0.42 3.24 5.59
C SER A 62 -0.50 3.16 4.38
N VAL A 63 -0.34 4.07 3.43
CA VAL A 63 -1.21 4.18 2.24
C VAL A 63 -0.40 4.41 0.99
N THR A 64 -1.02 4.16 -0.17
CA THR A 64 -0.43 4.42 -1.47
C THR A 64 -1.20 5.52 -2.23
N ILE A 65 -0.54 6.12 -3.23
CA ILE A 65 -1.19 6.78 -4.37
C ILE A 65 -0.70 6.05 -5.61
N ASP A 66 -1.62 5.61 -6.46
CA ASP A 66 -1.25 4.94 -7.69
C ASP A 66 -0.61 5.92 -8.68
N ALA A 67 0.50 5.50 -9.28
CA ALA A 67 1.21 6.23 -10.33
C ALA A 67 0.31 6.53 -11.55
N SER A 68 -0.82 5.81 -11.69
CA SER A 68 -1.87 6.09 -12.67
C SER A 68 -2.47 7.49 -12.52
N LEU A 69 -2.48 8.09 -11.32
CA LEU A 69 -2.94 9.48 -11.12
C LEU A 69 -2.08 10.48 -11.90
N ALA A 70 -0.81 10.17 -12.12
CA ALA A 70 0.12 10.99 -12.91
C ALA A 70 0.14 10.63 -14.40
N SER A 71 -0.80 9.80 -14.89
CA SER A 71 -0.95 9.54 -16.33
C SER A 71 -1.18 10.83 -17.12
N GLU A 72 -1.93 11.76 -16.50
CA GLU A 72 -2.00 13.15 -16.90
C GLU A 72 -1.72 14.01 -15.66
N GLU A 73 -0.65 14.81 -15.69
CA GLU A 73 -0.20 15.55 -14.50
C GLU A 73 -1.26 16.50 -13.92
N ARG A 74 -2.25 16.92 -14.71
CA ARG A 74 -3.34 17.77 -14.23
C ARG A 74 -4.12 17.14 -13.08
N PHE A 75 -4.26 15.81 -13.03
CA PHE A 75 -4.98 15.14 -11.94
C PHE A 75 -4.21 15.17 -10.62
N MET A 76 -2.88 15.34 -10.66
CA MET A 76 -2.08 15.54 -9.45
C MET A 76 -2.50 16.81 -8.69
N LEU A 77 -3.16 17.77 -9.35
CA LEU A 77 -3.71 18.96 -8.69
C LEU A 77 -4.77 18.62 -7.63
N LEU A 78 -5.45 17.46 -7.71
CA LEU A 78 -6.38 17.00 -6.69
C LEU A 78 -5.72 16.86 -5.30
N LEU A 79 -4.40 16.64 -5.24
CA LEU A 79 -3.64 16.62 -3.99
C LEU A 79 -3.58 17.98 -3.27
N ARG A 80 -4.03 19.06 -3.93
CA ARG A 80 -4.23 20.37 -3.32
C ARG A 80 -5.59 20.52 -2.64
N SER A 81 -6.50 19.56 -2.80
CA SER A 81 -7.80 19.59 -2.14
C SER A 81 -7.62 19.59 -0.62
N GLN A 82 -8.28 20.54 0.04
CA GLN A 82 -8.25 20.64 1.50
C GLN A 82 -8.94 19.43 2.16
N LYS A 83 -9.96 18.88 1.50
CA LYS A 83 -10.69 17.69 1.94
C LYS A 83 -9.73 16.50 1.98
N LEU A 84 -9.07 16.22 0.85
CA LEU A 84 -8.10 15.14 0.76
C LEU A 84 -6.91 15.31 1.73
N ARG A 85 -6.36 16.53 1.89
CA ARG A 85 -5.28 16.80 2.86
C ARG A 85 -5.71 16.54 4.30
N THR A 86 -6.93 16.93 4.66
CA THR A 86 -7.50 16.69 6.00
C THR A 86 -7.67 15.19 6.24
N LEU A 87 -8.18 14.48 5.24
CA LEU A 87 -8.34 13.03 5.27
C LEU A 87 -6.98 12.32 5.37
N ALA A 88 -5.96 12.75 4.64
CA ALA A 88 -4.61 12.17 4.72
C ALA A 88 -3.93 12.46 6.06
N ARG A 89 -4.10 13.67 6.62
CA ARG A 89 -3.53 14.04 7.93
C ARG A 89 -4.04 13.17 9.07
N ALA A 90 -5.29 12.72 8.99
CA ALA A 90 -5.85 11.82 9.98
C ALA A 90 -5.12 10.46 10.04
N LEU A 91 -4.35 10.09 9.01
CA LEU A 91 -3.58 8.84 8.96
C LEU A 91 -2.14 9.01 9.49
N SER A 92 -1.72 10.23 9.83
CA SER A 92 -0.37 10.49 10.34
C SER A 92 -0.18 9.89 11.75
N PRO A 93 1.00 9.30 12.04
CA PRO A 93 2.15 9.10 11.15
C PRO A 93 1.95 7.88 10.22
N ALA A 94 2.26 8.05 8.93
CA ALA A 94 2.19 6.98 7.94
C ALA A 94 3.14 7.26 6.77
N PHE A 95 3.55 6.20 6.06
CA PHE A 95 4.12 6.35 4.73
C PHE A 95 3.02 6.62 3.69
N LEU A 96 3.37 7.41 2.68
CA LEU A 96 2.64 7.51 1.43
C LEU A 96 3.54 6.98 0.31
N ARG A 97 3.20 5.83 -0.25
CA ARG A 97 3.94 5.24 -1.37
C ARG A 97 3.32 5.63 -2.71
N PHE A 98 4.07 6.39 -3.51
CA PHE A 98 3.71 6.71 -4.89
C PHE A 98 4.33 5.67 -5.82
N GLY A 99 3.50 4.76 -6.32
CA GLY A 99 3.97 3.61 -7.11
C GLY A 99 2.83 2.86 -7.78
N GLY A 100 3.05 1.60 -8.11
CA GLY A 100 2.09 0.78 -8.86
C GLY A 100 2.55 0.54 -10.30
N THR A 101 1.74 -0.17 -11.09
CA THR A 101 2.16 -0.68 -12.42
C THR A 101 2.64 0.42 -13.37
N ARG A 102 2.04 1.62 -13.30
CA ARG A 102 2.41 2.77 -14.15
C ARG A 102 3.81 3.31 -13.89
N GLN A 103 4.38 3.12 -12.70
CA GLN A 103 5.67 3.73 -12.34
C GLN A 103 6.79 3.33 -13.32
N ASP A 104 6.76 2.08 -13.80
CA ASP A 104 7.73 1.54 -14.74
C ASP A 104 7.53 1.99 -16.19
N PHE A 105 6.50 2.80 -16.44
CA PHE A 105 6.24 3.44 -17.73
C PHE A 105 6.36 4.96 -17.67
N MET A 106 6.75 5.51 -16.52
CA MET A 106 6.91 6.95 -16.32
C MET A 106 8.36 7.38 -16.48
N VAL A 107 8.59 8.52 -17.13
CA VAL A 107 9.93 9.10 -17.35
C VAL A 107 9.94 10.56 -16.92
N PHE A 108 10.83 10.92 -16.00
CA PHE A 108 10.99 12.31 -15.57
C PHE A 108 11.54 13.15 -16.72
N SER A 109 10.87 14.24 -17.05
CA SER A 109 11.22 15.12 -18.18
C SER A 109 11.19 16.57 -17.71
N PRO A 110 12.29 17.06 -17.10
CA PRO A 110 12.31 18.41 -16.53
C PRO A 110 12.09 19.48 -17.60
N GLN A 111 11.25 20.47 -17.32
CA GLN A 111 10.98 21.57 -18.25
C GLN A 111 12.04 22.66 -18.12
N ARG A 112 12.72 23.01 -19.23
CA ARG A 112 13.85 23.96 -19.27
C ARG A 112 13.48 25.43 -19.02
N SER A 113 12.25 25.77 -18.61
CA SER A 113 11.80 27.18 -18.54
C SER A 113 11.08 27.55 -17.25
N GLN A 114 11.65 28.57 -16.60
CA GLN A 114 11.09 29.53 -15.63
C GLN A 114 11.28 29.28 -14.13
N GLN A 115 12.43 29.80 -13.71
CA GLN A 115 12.81 30.39 -12.41
C GLN A 115 13.00 29.48 -11.18
N PRO A 116 14.12 29.69 -10.45
CA PRO A 116 14.26 29.19 -9.10
C PRO A 116 13.37 30.04 -8.20
N ASN A 117 12.08 29.69 -8.10
CA ASN A 117 11.42 29.94 -6.82
C ASN A 117 12.14 29.05 -5.82
N ALA A 118 13.12 29.66 -5.13
CA ALA A 118 13.60 29.20 -3.85
C ALA A 118 12.35 28.80 -3.06
N GLY A 119 12.26 27.50 -2.72
CA GLY A 119 11.03 26.92 -2.21
C GLY A 119 10.45 27.78 -1.11
N LEU A 120 9.17 28.14 -1.23
CA LEU A 120 8.44 28.73 -0.13
C LEU A 120 8.63 27.81 1.10
N PRO A 121 8.89 28.37 2.30
CA PRO A 121 8.93 27.59 3.53
C PRO A 121 7.74 26.62 3.60
N ALA A 122 7.97 25.38 4.07
CA ALA A 122 6.95 24.33 4.13
C ALA A 122 5.60 24.82 4.70
N ALA A 123 5.63 25.67 5.73
CA ALA A 123 4.44 26.24 6.36
C ALA A 123 3.63 27.19 5.45
N GLU A 124 4.29 27.93 4.56
CA GLU A 124 3.64 28.78 3.55
C GLU A 124 3.15 27.94 2.36
N SER A 125 3.88 26.89 1.97
CA SER A 125 3.44 25.93 0.94
C SER A 125 2.13 25.23 1.32
N CYS A 126 1.97 24.81 2.58
CA CYS A 126 0.76 24.16 3.06
C CYS A 126 -0.46 25.07 3.13
N ARG A 127 -0.24 26.39 3.29
CA ARG A 127 -1.28 27.43 3.27
C ARG A 127 -1.49 28.04 1.88
N SER A 128 -0.57 27.80 0.93
CA SER A 128 -0.61 28.35 -0.42
C SER A 128 -1.79 27.82 -1.25
N THR A 129 -2.27 28.69 -2.15
CA THR A 129 -3.52 28.66 -2.94
C THR A 129 -4.31 27.34 -2.87
N ARG A 130 -5.49 27.40 -2.23
CA ARG A 130 -6.49 26.34 -2.31
C ARG A 130 -6.81 26.06 -3.77
N LEU A 131 -7.02 24.78 -4.10
CA LEU A 131 -7.55 24.40 -5.41
C LEU A 131 -8.91 25.11 -5.59
N PRO A 132 -9.10 25.94 -6.63
CA PRO A 132 -10.39 26.58 -6.86
C PRO A 132 -11.48 25.53 -7.01
N ARG A 133 -12.65 25.73 -6.38
CA ARG A 133 -13.74 24.74 -6.40
C ARG A 133 -14.18 24.34 -7.80
N TRP A 134 -14.24 25.30 -8.73
CA TRP A 134 -14.61 25.02 -10.12
C TRP A 134 -13.61 24.07 -10.79
N LEU A 135 -12.32 24.24 -10.52
CA LEU A 135 -11.25 23.40 -11.07
C LEU A 135 -11.25 22.04 -10.37
N GLU A 136 -11.50 21.99 -9.06
CA GLU A 136 -11.64 20.72 -8.34
C GLU A 136 -12.80 19.89 -8.90
N ASN A 137 -13.98 20.49 -9.10
CA ASN A 137 -15.13 19.79 -9.66
C ASN A 137 -14.87 19.31 -11.10
N GLN A 138 -14.28 20.17 -11.95
CA GLN A 138 -13.91 19.79 -13.31
C GLN A 138 -12.90 18.63 -13.33
N LEU A 139 -11.88 18.65 -12.46
CA LEU A 139 -10.91 17.56 -12.36
C LEU A 139 -11.54 16.26 -11.89
N LYS A 140 -12.53 16.30 -10.98
CA LYS A 140 -13.27 15.11 -10.53
C LYS A 140 -14.10 14.51 -11.66
N GLU A 141 -14.84 15.35 -12.38
CA GLU A 141 -15.62 14.91 -13.55
C GLU A 141 -14.72 14.29 -14.62
N ASP A 142 -13.63 14.97 -14.98
CA ASP A 142 -12.64 14.45 -15.95
C ASP A 142 -11.95 13.17 -15.45
N TRP A 143 -11.76 13.04 -14.13
CA TRP A 143 -11.13 11.87 -13.52
C TRP A 143 -11.98 10.61 -13.70
N THR A 144 -13.30 10.70 -13.55
CA THR A 144 -14.20 9.56 -13.80
C THR A 144 -14.06 9.00 -15.22
N GLN A 145 -13.89 9.88 -16.21
CA GLN A 145 -13.65 9.48 -17.59
C GLN A 145 -12.26 8.87 -17.77
N GLN A 146 -11.26 9.45 -17.12
CA GLN A 146 -9.89 8.94 -17.18
C GLN A 146 -9.77 7.55 -16.55
N GLN A 147 -10.48 7.26 -15.46
CA GLN A 147 -10.49 5.93 -14.84
C GLN A 147 -10.94 4.84 -15.83
N LEU A 148 -11.91 5.12 -16.71
CA LEU A 148 -12.35 4.17 -17.75
C LEU A 148 -11.24 3.87 -18.76
N VAL A 149 -10.45 4.89 -19.13
CA VAL A 149 -9.27 4.72 -19.99
C VAL A 149 -8.23 3.85 -19.30
N LEU A 150 -7.95 4.12 -18.03
CA LEU A 150 -6.97 3.37 -17.23
C LEU A 150 -7.37 1.90 -17.07
N LEU A 151 -8.64 1.63 -16.78
CA LEU A 151 -9.20 0.28 -16.70
C LEU A 151 -9.03 -0.48 -18.01
N LYS A 152 -9.29 0.18 -19.15
CA LYS A 152 -9.11 -0.42 -20.48
C LYS A 152 -7.64 -0.74 -20.78
N GLU A 153 -6.72 0.14 -20.44
CA GLU A 153 -5.28 -0.10 -20.60
C GLU A 153 -4.81 -1.29 -19.74
N GLU A 154 -5.29 -1.38 -18.51
CA GLU A 154 -4.95 -2.48 -17.60
C GLU A 154 -5.50 -3.83 -18.10
N GLN A 155 -6.74 -3.85 -18.62
CA GLN A 155 -7.33 -5.03 -19.26
C GLN A 155 -6.53 -5.49 -20.48
N GLN A 156 -6.09 -4.54 -21.30
CA GLN A 156 -5.32 -4.81 -22.51
C GLN A 156 -3.84 -5.07 -22.23
N LYS A 157 -3.34 -4.78 -21.02
CA LYS A 157 -1.92 -4.82 -20.63
C LYS A 157 -1.05 -4.01 -21.59
N SER A 158 -1.59 -2.89 -22.06
CA SER A 158 -0.96 -2.00 -23.03
C SER A 158 -0.67 -0.68 -22.34
N PHE A 159 0.53 -0.56 -21.78
CA PHE A 159 0.93 0.61 -21.02
C PHE A 159 1.76 1.54 -21.90
N ARG A 160 1.26 2.76 -22.09
CA ARG A 160 1.99 3.81 -22.80
C ARG A 160 3.02 4.45 -21.88
N ARG A 161 4.16 4.83 -22.47
CA ARG A 161 5.18 5.60 -21.76
C ARG A 161 4.67 7.02 -21.54
N VAL A 162 4.66 7.45 -20.27
CA VAL A 162 4.20 8.77 -19.84
C VAL A 162 5.40 9.59 -19.39
N ARG A 163 5.37 10.91 -19.65
CA ARG A 163 6.34 11.84 -19.11
C ARG A 163 5.70 12.62 -17.97
N PHE A 164 6.45 12.85 -16.91
CA PHE A 164 6.06 13.74 -15.82
C PHE A 164 7.16 14.76 -15.57
N THR A 165 6.80 15.86 -14.94
CA THR A 165 7.65 17.03 -14.72
C THR A 165 7.84 17.27 -13.23
N GLU A 166 8.50 18.38 -12.91
CA GLU A 166 8.66 18.93 -11.58
C GLU A 166 7.32 19.08 -10.84
N LEU A 167 6.23 19.35 -11.57
CA LEU A 167 4.89 19.55 -11.02
C LEU A 167 4.41 18.35 -10.21
N THR A 168 4.50 17.14 -10.76
CA THR A 168 4.08 15.90 -10.07
C THR A 168 4.87 15.70 -8.77
N VAL A 169 6.19 15.92 -8.83
CA VAL A 169 7.10 15.75 -7.68
C VAL A 169 6.79 16.78 -6.58
N ASP A 170 6.63 18.03 -6.97
CA ASP A 170 6.32 19.14 -6.05
C ASP A 170 4.97 18.93 -5.36
N LEU A 171 3.96 18.47 -6.09
CA LEU A 171 2.62 18.21 -5.56
C LEU A 171 2.61 17.03 -4.58
N LEU A 172 3.31 15.94 -4.90
CA LEU A 172 3.46 14.79 -4.00
C LEU A 172 4.16 15.18 -2.71
N HIS A 173 5.32 15.84 -2.81
CA HIS A 173 6.09 16.24 -1.64
C HIS A 173 5.35 17.29 -0.79
N SER A 174 4.68 18.26 -1.43
CA SER A 174 3.82 19.21 -0.72
C SER A 174 2.68 18.50 0.01
N PHE A 175 2.00 17.57 -0.66
CA PHE A 175 0.90 16.82 -0.07
C PHE A 175 1.33 16.01 1.15
N THR A 176 2.40 15.22 1.05
CA THR A 176 2.88 14.40 2.17
C THR A 176 3.34 15.25 3.34
N ASN A 177 4.15 16.28 3.08
CA ASN A 177 4.66 17.16 4.12
C ASN A 177 3.53 17.91 4.84
N CYS A 178 2.52 18.38 4.10
CA CYS A 178 1.36 19.08 4.68
C CYS A 178 0.37 18.16 5.41
N SER A 179 0.46 16.86 5.17
CA SER A 179 -0.34 15.83 5.82
C SER A 179 0.44 15.06 6.89
N GLY A 180 1.71 15.35 7.12
CA GLY A 180 2.54 14.65 8.12
C GLY A 180 2.80 13.19 7.74
N LEU A 181 2.97 12.93 6.44
CA LEU A 181 3.25 11.62 5.87
C LEU A 181 4.68 11.57 5.31
N ASP A 182 5.28 10.38 5.30
CA ASP A 182 6.61 10.15 4.74
C ASP A 182 6.49 9.63 3.31
N LEU A 183 7.01 10.36 2.33
CA LEU A 183 6.92 9.98 0.92
C LEU A 183 7.91 8.85 0.58
N ILE A 184 7.41 7.81 -0.08
CA ILE A 184 8.20 6.80 -0.80
C ILE A 184 7.87 6.96 -2.28
N PHE A 185 8.89 7.15 -3.12
CA PHE A 185 8.73 7.33 -4.57
C PHE A 185 9.29 6.14 -5.35
N GLY A 186 8.44 5.47 -6.11
CA GLY A 186 8.83 4.36 -6.99
C GLY A 186 9.49 4.83 -8.28
N LEU A 187 10.75 4.42 -8.48
CA LEU A 187 11.51 4.68 -9.71
C LEU A 187 11.20 3.65 -10.79
N ASN A 188 11.32 4.09 -12.04
CA ASN A 188 11.15 3.25 -13.22
C ASN A 188 12.32 2.28 -13.40
N ALA A 189 12.07 0.98 -13.24
CA ALA A 189 13.04 -0.09 -13.44
C ALA A 189 13.08 -0.63 -14.88
N LEU A 190 12.18 -0.23 -15.78
CA LEU A 190 12.16 -0.67 -17.19
C LEU A 190 13.00 0.20 -18.13
N LEU A 191 13.67 1.23 -17.61
CA LEU A 191 14.72 1.93 -18.36
C LEU A 191 15.97 1.04 -18.42
N ARG A 192 16.12 0.32 -19.53
CA ARG A 192 17.18 -0.70 -19.72
C ARG A 192 18.19 -0.28 -20.78
N THR A 193 19.42 -0.69 -20.57
CA THR A 193 20.52 -0.67 -21.55
C THR A 193 20.45 -1.91 -22.46
N ALA A 194 21.33 -1.99 -23.45
CA ALA A 194 21.41 -3.13 -24.36
C ALA A 194 21.78 -4.46 -23.66
N ASP A 195 22.52 -4.40 -22.55
CA ASP A 195 22.88 -5.56 -21.72
C ASP A 195 21.85 -5.86 -20.61
N ASN A 196 20.66 -5.24 -20.66
CA ASN A 196 19.58 -5.41 -19.68
C ASN A 196 19.87 -4.89 -18.26
N SER A 197 20.98 -4.16 -18.06
CA SER A 197 21.21 -3.42 -16.83
C SER A 197 20.33 -2.17 -16.74
N TRP A 198 20.10 -1.67 -15.52
CA TRP A 198 19.26 -0.49 -15.32
C TRP A 198 19.96 0.82 -15.72
N ASN A 199 19.33 1.56 -16.64
CA ASN A 199 19.75 2.88 -17.05
C ASN A 199 19.29 3.94 -16.02
N SER A 200 20.15 4.15 -15.03
CA SER A 200 19.96 5.13 -13.95
C SER A 200 19.94 6.62 -14.35
N SER A 201 20.13 6.97 -15.63
CA SER A 201 20.28 8.37 -16.06
C SER A 201 19.05 9.22 -15.74
N ASN A 202 17.85 8.67 -15.91
CA ASN A 202 16.62 9.39 -15.61
C ASN A 202 16.41 9.58 -14.09
N ALA A 203 16.64 8.53 -13.31
CA ALA A 203 16.59 8.61 -11.85
C ALA A 203 17.62 9.60 -11.29
N ARG A 204 18.81 9.72 -11.90
CA ARG A 204 19.81 10.72 -11.53
C ARG A 204 19.28 12.15 -11.70
N LEU A 205 18.58 12.44 -12.79
CA LEU A 205 17.97 13.75 -13.02
C LEU A 205 16.91 14.07 -11.94
N LEU A 206 16.06 13.09 -11.61
CA LEU A 206 15.05 13.25 -10.57
C LEU A 206 15.67 13.46 -9.18
N LEU A 207 16.66 12.65 -8.81
CA LEU A 207 17.39 12.80 -7.54
C LEU A 207 18.01 14.20 -7.43
N GLN A 208 18.68 14.67 -8.48
CA GLN A 208 19.29 16.01 -8.50
C GLN A 208 18.24 17.13 -8.36
N TYR A 209 17.08 16.98 -9.01
CA TYR A 209 15.97 17.91 -8.85
C TYR A 209 15.50 17.96 -7.39
N CYS A 210 15.20 16.80 -6.80
CA CYS A 210 14.72 16.71 -5.42
C CYS A 210 15.78 17.20 -4.41
N GLU A 211 17.07 16.96 -4.65
CA GLU A 211 18.17 17.53 -3.85
C GLU A 211 18.21 19.06 -3.93
N SER A 212 18.04 19.63 -5.13
CA SER A 212 18.01 21.09 -5.31
C SER A 212 16.86 21.77 -4.55
N LYS A 213 15.75 21.04 -4.36
CA LYS A 213 14.58 21.46 -3.59
C LYS A 213 14.64 21.05 -2.12
N ARG A 214 15.66 20.28 -1.71
CA ARG A 214 15.82 19.69 -0.36
C ARG A 214 14.64 18.81 0.07
N TYR A 215 14.08 18.05 -0.86
CA TYR A 215 12.96 17.16 -0.57
C TYR A 215 13.43 15.88 0.11
N ASN A 216 13.00 15.66 1.35
CA ASN A 216 13.32 14.44 2.08
C ASN A 216 12.27 13.37 1.76
N MET A 217 12.68 12.30 1.09
CA MET A 217 11.83 11.18 0.71
C MET A 217 12.65 9.90 0.55
N SER A 218 11.97 8.77 0.61
CA SER A 218 12.55 7.44 0.38
C SER A 218 12.23 6.95 -1.03
N TRP A 219 12.88 5.85 -1.43
CA TRP A 219 12.85 5.38 -2.81
C TRP A 219 12.51 3.89 -2.91
N GLU A 220 11.88 3.53 -4.01
CA GLU A 220 11.70 2.15 -4.50
C GLU A 220 12.21 2.08 -5.95
N LEU A 221 12.39 0.87 -6.48
CA LEU A 221 12.80 0.67 -7.88
C LEU A 221 12.06 -0.53 -8.48
N GLY A 222 11.10 -0.27 -9.36
CA GLY A 222 10.31 -1.30 -10.02
C GLY A 222 9.09 -1.76 -9.22
N ASN A 223 8.01 -2.10 -9.93
CA ASN A 223 6.75 -2.57 -9.35
C ASN A 223 6.37 -3.93 -9.93
N GLU A 224 6.29 -4.94 -9.07
CA GLU A 224 6.01 -6.33 -9.45
C GLU A 224 6.88 -6.80 -10.63
N PRO A 225 8.22 -6.81 -10.46
CA PRO A 225 9.16 -7.21 -11.51
C PRO A 225 8.90 -8.65 -12.02
N ASN A 226 8.24 -9.48 -11.21
CA ASN A 226 7.75 -10.81 -11.59
C ASN A 226 6.81 -10.79 -12.80
N SER A 227 6.19 -9.65 -13.11
CA SER A 227 5.26 -9.47 -14.21
C SER A 227 5.78 -8.59 -15.36
N PHE A 228 7.06 -8.18 -15.35
CA PHE A 228 7.63 -7.34 -16.43
C PHE A 228 7.54 -7.99 -17.82
N GLU A 229 7.73 -9.30 -17.91
CA GLU A 229 7.64 -10.03 -19.18
C GLU A 229 6.23 -9.92 -19.78
N LYS A 230 5.21 -9.96 -18.93
CA LYS A 230 3.80 -9.81 -19.30
C LYS A 230 3.44 -8.37 -19.64
N LYS A 231 3.95 -7.39 -18.89
CA LYS A 231 3.59 -5.95 -18.99
C LYS A 231 4.38 -5.20 -20.06
N ALA A 232 5.64 -5.56 -20.27
CA ALA A 232 6.59 -4.78 -21.07
C ALA A 232 7.42 -5.61 -22.06
N LYS A 233 7.22 -6.94 -22.10
CA LYS A 233 8.02 -7.88 -22.93
C LYS A 233 9.52 -7.83 -22.61
N VAL A 234 9.86 -7.38 -21.40
CA VAL A 234 11.23 -7.37 -20.88
C VAL A 234 11.30 -8.33 -19.70
N ARG A 235 12.31 -9.20 -19.69
CA ARG A 235 12.57 -10.09 -18.57
C ARG A 235 13.80 -9.60 -17.82
N VAL A 236 13.61 -9.32 -16.54
CA VAL A 236 14.69 -9.00 -15.61
C VAL A 236 14.70 -10.12 -14.57
N ASP A 237 15.85 -10.78 -14.40
CA ASP A 237 16.04 -11.76 -13.34
C ASP A 237 16.25 -11.05 -11.99
N GLY A 238 16.00 -11.76 -10.88
CA GLY A 238 16.11 -11.14 -9.56
C GLY A 238 17.53 -10.73 -9.23
N TYR A 239 18.54 -11.50 -9.66
CA TYR A 239 19.95 -11.20 -9.39
C TYR A 239 20.37 -9.87 -10.02
N GLN A 240 20.04 -9.64 -11.30
CA GLN A 240 20.25 -8.40 -12.03
C GLN A 240 19.47 -7.25 -11.39
N LEU A 241 18.22 -7.47 -10.99
CA LEU A 241 17.45 -6.45 -10.26
C LEU A 241 18.15 -6.06 -8.95
N GLY A 242 18.72 -7.02 -8.21
CA GLY A 242 19.48 -6.73 -7.00
C GLY A 242 20.75 -5.93 -7.28
N LEU A 243 21.44 -6.18 -8.40
CA LEU A 243 22.56 -5.34 -8.85
C LEU A 243 22.10 -3.91 -9.18
N ASP A 244 20.92 -3.74 -9.79
CA ASP A 244 20.33 -2.43 -10.06
C ASP A 244 20.07 -1.66 -8.75
N PHE A 245 19.58 -2.33 -7.72
CA PHE A 245 19.38 -1.77 -6.38
C PHE A 245 20.71 -1.39 -5.70
N VAL A 246 21.75 -2.21 -5.83
CA VAL A 246 23.10 -1.87 -5.33
C VAL A 246 23.61 -0.60 -6.02
N HIS A 247 23.41 -0.48 -7.34
CA HIS A 247 23.79 0.71 -8.09
C HIS A 247 23.00 1.95 -7.64
N LEU A 248 21.68 1.82 -7.41
CA LEU A 248 20.86 2.90 -6.85
C LEU A 248 21.34 3.32 -5.45
N ARG A 249 21.60 2.37 -4.54
CA ARG A 249 22.14 2.67 -3.20
C ARG A 249 23.47 3.42 -3.27
N LYS A 250 24.36 3.04 -4.19
CA LYS A 250 25.63 3.74 -4.45
C LYS A 250 25.44 5.14 -5.01
N MET A 251 24.36 5.39 -5.76
CA MET A 251 24.01 6.74 -6.19
C MET A 251 23.49 7.57 -5.02
N MET A 252 22.58 7.01 -4.22
CA MET A 252 22.03 7.66 -3.03
C MET A 252 23.13 8.02 -2.02
N SER A 253 24.13 7.15 -1.82
CA SER A 253 25.22 7.39 -0.86
C SER A 253 26.11 8.60 -1.20
N LYS A 254 26.06 9.09 -2.44
CA LYS A 254 26.77 10.31 -2.87
C LYS A 254 26.01 11.59 -2.50
N SER A 255 24.70 11.48 -2.31
CA SER A 255 23.85 12.58 -1.88
C SER A 255 23.98 12.81 -0.38
N LYS A 256 24.19 14.05 0.05
CA LYS A 256 24.12 14.37 1.49
C LYS A 256 22.72 14.19 2.08
N LEU A 257 21.69 14.30 1.23
CA LEU A 257 20.28 14.20 1.65
C LEU A 257 19.81 12.75 1.70
N TYR A 258 20.21 11.93 0.71
CA TYR A 258 19.71 10.56 0.55
C TYR A 258 20.68 9.46 0.99
N ARG A 259 21.90 9.79 1.43
CA ARG A 259 22.85 8.78 1.92
C ARG A 259 22.25 7.92 3.03
N ASP A 260 21.49 8.56 3.91
CA ASP A 260 20.83 7.93 5.06
C ASP A 260 19.30 7.76 4.81
N GLY A 261 18.85 7.95 3.57
CA GLY A 261 17.45 7.82 3.17
C GLY A 261 17.03 6.37 2.89
N GLY A 262 15.73 6.10 3.04
CA GLY A 262 15.17 4.76 2.84
C GLY A 262 15.24 4.29 1.39
N LEU A 263 15.61 3.03 1.18
CA LEU A 263 15.45 2.29 -0.08
C LEU A 263 14.73 0.98 0.21
N TYR A 264 13.57 0.78 -0.40
CA TYR A 264 12.72 -0.39 -0.18
C TYR A 264 12.51 -1.14 -1.50
N GLY A 265 12.32 -2.45 -1.43
CA GLY A 265 12.14 -3.29 -2.62
C GLY A 265 12.10 -4.77 -2.27
N PRO A 266 11.89 -5.67 -3.23
CA PRO A 266 11.76 -5.40 -4.68
C PRO A 266 10.32 -5.20 -5.17
N ASP A 267 9.35 -4.97 -4.27
CA ASP A 267 7.91 -4.85 -4.61
C ASP A 267 7.40 -6.02 -5.46
N VAL A 268 7.79 -7.24 -5.09
CA VAL A 268 7.29 -8.44 -5.77
C VAL A 268 5.81 -8.64 -5.52
N GLY A 269 5.10 -9.14 -6.54
CA GLY A 269 3.75 -9.66 -6.35
C GLY A 269 3.71 -10.84 -5.37
N GLN A 270 2.51 -11.25 -4.97
CA GLN A 270 2.33 -12.43 -4.13
C GLN A 270 3.02 -13.68 -4.73
N PRO A 271 3.62 -14.55 -3.89
CA PRO A 271 4.26 -15.77 -4.38
C PRO A 271 3.24 -16.67 -5.10
N ARG A 272 3.39 -16.78 -6.42
CA ARG A 272 2.62 -17.67 -7.33
C ARG A 272 3.62 -18.41 -8.21
N ASP A 273 3.30 -19.62 -8.62
CA ASP A 273 4.20 -20.60 -9.26
C ASP A 273 5.09 -20.05 -10.41
N HIS A 274 4.64 -19.01 -11.09
CA HIS A 274 5.46 -18.28 -12.05
C HIS A 274 6.29 -17.18 -11.38
N ARG A 275 7.62 -17.39 -11.34
CA ARG A 275 8.64 -16.43 -10.88
C ARG A 275 8.82 -16.29 -9.36
N VAL A 276 8.52 -17.33 -8.58
CA VAL A 276 8.83 -17.39 -7.12
C VAL A 276 10.32 -17.20 -6.85
N ASP A 277 11.18 -17.58 -7.81
CA ASP A 277 12.64 -17.44 -7.76
C ASP A 277 13.12 -15.98 -7.74
N LEU A 278 12.29 -15.02 -8.15
CA LEU A 278 12.71 -13.62 -8.26
C LEU A 278 13.13 -13.05 -6.92
N LEU A 279 12.34 -13.29 -5.87
CA LEU A 279 12.64 -12.75 -4.55
C LEU A 279 13.94 -13.34 -3.98
N ASP A 280 14.11 -14.66 -4.06
CA ASP A 280 15.31 -15.33 -3.55
C ASP A 280 16.57 -14.84 -4.29
N SER A 281 16.55 -14.87 -5.62
CA SER A 281 17.67 -14.39 -6.45
C SER A 281 17.95 -12.90 -6.26
N PHE A 282 16.93 -12.07 -6.04
CA PHE A 282 17.08 -10.66 -5.70
C PHE A 282 17.79 -10.46 -4.36
N LEU A 283 17.39 -11.20 -3.32
CA LEU A 283 17.99 -11.05 -2.00
C LEU A 283 19.47 -11.47 -1.99
N GLN A 284 19.86 -12.44 -2.81
CA GLN A 284 21.26 -12.87 -2.93
C GLN A 284 22.20 -11.74 -3.36
N SER A 285 21.77 -10.83 -4.25
CA SER A 285 22.59 -9.71 -4.72
C SER A 285 22.23 -8.35 -4.09
N GLY A 286 20.96 -8.12 -3.76
CA GLY A 286 20.40 -6.82 -3.38
C GLY A 286 20.05 -6.64 -1.90
N ALA A 287 20.04 -7.69 -1.06
CA ALA A 287 19.52 -7.59 0.31
C ALA A 287 20.23 -6.55 1.20
N LYS A 288 21.52 -6.29 0.95
CA LYS A 288 22.30 -5.27 1.67
C LYS A 288 21.97 -3.84 1.23
N ALA A 289 21.43 -3.65 0.03
CA ALA A 289 21.10 -2.34 -0.51
C ALA A 289 19.78 -1.79 0.06
N ILE A 290 18.81 -2.67 0.35
CA ILE A 290 17.48 -2.29 0.84
C ILE A 290 17.43 -2.22 2.37
N ASP A 291 16.60 -1.33 2.90
CA ASP A 291 16.34 -1.21 4.34
C ASP A 291 15.24 -2.18 4.80
N ALA A 292 14.23 -2.41 3.96
CA ALA A 292 13.16 -3.38 4.19
C ALA A 292 12.78 -4.09 2.89
N CYS A 293 12.36 -5.34 3.02
CA CYS A 293 11.86 -6.16 1.93
C CYS A 293 10.36 -5.89 1.72
N THR A 294 9.97 -5.47 0.53
CA THR A 294 8.57 -5.21 0.19
C THR A 294 8.00 -6.28 -0.75
N TRP A 295 6.73 -6.63 -0.52
CA TRP A 295 5.95 -7.54 -1.36
C TRP A 295 4.47 -7.12 -1.35
N HIS A 296 3.71 -7.62 -2.31
CA HIS A 296 2.31 -7.26 -2.50
C HIS A 296 1.37 -8.43 -2.22
N HIS A 297 0.16 -8.12 -1.76
CA HIS A 297 -0.86 -9.12 -1.49
C HIS A 297 -2.27 -8.63 -1.80
N TYR A 298 -3.04 -9.45 -2.52
CA TYR A 298 -4.47 -9.28 -2.74
C TYR A 298 -5.14 -10.63 -2.48
N TYR A 299 -6.31 -10.62 -1.82
CA TYR A 299 -7.02 -11.86 -1.47
C TYR A 299 -7.63 -12.50 -2.71
N VAL A 300 -8.39 -11.70 -3.47
CA VAL A 300 -9.25 -12.21 -4.55
C VAL A 300 -9.05 -11.46 -5.87
N ASN A 301 -9.60 -12.01 -6.95
CA ASN A 301 -9.65 -11.35 -8.25
C ASN A 301 -10.87 -10.42 -8.30
N GLY A 302 -10.69 -9.13 -8.54
CA GLY A 302 -11.81 -8.18 -8.57
C GLY A 302 -12.86 -8.45 -9.65
N ARG A 303 -12.51 -9.25 -10.67
CA ARG A 303 -13.42 -9.61 -11.78
C ARG A 303 -14.20 -10.90 -11.54
N ASP A 304 -13.75 -11.71 -10.58
CA ASP A 304 -14.25 -13.06 -10.35
C ASP A 304 -14.21 -13.32 -8.85
N THR A 305 -15.16 -12.72 -8.15
CA THR A 305 -15.31 -12.82 -6.70
C THR A 305 -16.75 -12.56 -6.27
N SER A 306 -17.10 -13.03 -5.07
CA SER A 306 -18.43 -12.96 -4.49
C SER A 306 -18.40 -12.30 -3.10
N LEU A 307 -19.59 -11.97 -2.57
CA LEU A 307 -19.72 -11.51 -1.20
C LEU A 307 -19.24 -12.58 -0.20
N GLN A 308 -19.43 -13.85 -0.53
CA GLN A 308 -19.04 -14.99 0.28
C GLN A 308 -17.52 -15.04 0.43
N ASP A 309 -16.76 -14.78 -0.63
CA ASP A 309 -15.29 -14.75 -0.56
C ASP A 309 -14.78 -13.64 0.37
N PHE A 310 -15.51 -12.53 0.49
CA PHE A 310 -15.17 -11.43 1.40
C PHE A 310 -15.37 -11.76 2.88
N LEU A 311 -16.16 -12.80 3.17
CA LEU A 311 -16.50 -13.29 4.50
C LEU A 311 -15.89 -14.66 4.81
N ASP A 312 -15.23 -15.28 3.83
CA ASP A 312 -14.68 -16.62 3.96
C ASP A 312 -13.38 -16.62 4.79
N PRO A 313 -13.33 -17.30 5.95
CA PRO A 313 -12.13 -17.38 6.76
C PRO A 313 -10.96 -18.05 6.04
N GLU A 314 -11.20 -18.99 5.12
CA GLU A 314 -10.11 -19.63 4.35
C GLU A 314 -9.42 -18.62 3.43
N VAL A 315 -10.20 -17.69 2.85
CA VAL A 315 -9.67 -16.58 2.07
C VAL A 315 -8.84 -15.66 2.97
N LEU A 316 -9.31 -15.34 4.18
CA LEU A 316 -8.56 -14.49 5.14
C LEU A 316 -7.23 -15.15 5.58
N ASP A 317 -7.27 -16.45 5.89
CA ASP A 317 -6.11 -17.23 6.34
C ASP A 317 -5.02 -17.36 5.27
N SER A 318 -5.35 -17.18 3.98
CA SER A 318 -4.37 -17.18 2.88
C SER A 318 -3.24 -16.16 3.07
N LEU A 319 -3.51 -15.02 3.73
CA LEU A 319 -2.49 -14.02 4.04
C LEU A 319 -1.40 -14.60 4.95
N ALA A 320 -1.80 -15.39 5.95
CA ALA A 320 -0.86 -15.97 6.90
C ALA A 320 0.08 -16.96 6.22
N LEU A 321 -0.45 -17.78 5.30
CA LEU A 321 0.34 -18.71 4.49
C LEU A 321 1.37 -17.96 3.63
N LYS A 322 0.93 -16.95 2.86
CA LYS A 322 1.82 -16.19 1.98
C LYS A 322 2.85 -15.36 2.74
N THR A 323 2.48 -14.82 3.90
CA THR A 323 3.42 -14.12 4.77
C THR A 323 4.52 -15.05 5.28
N LYS A 324 4.16 -16.28 5.70
CA LYS A 324 5.13 -17.28 6.14
C LYS A 324 6.08 -17.70 5.01
N GLU A 325 5.58 -17.87 3.79
CA GLU A 325 6.41 -18.15 2.60
C GLU A 325 7.45 -17.04 2.36
N VAL A 326 7.01 -15.78 2.32
CA VAL A 326 7.91 -14.63 2.11
C VAL A 326 8.92 -14.50 3.23
N GLN A 327 8.49 -14.59 4.48
CA GLN A 327 9.39 -14.49 5.63
C GLN A 327 10.41 -15.64 5.66
N LYS A 328 10.04 -16.85 5.25
CA LYS A 328 10.98 -17.97 5.15
C LYS A 328 12.10 -17.64 4.17
N THR A 329 11.77 -17.14 2.97
CA THR A 329 12.76 -16.73 1.96
C THR A 329 13.61 -15.55 2.44
N VAL A 330 13.01 -14.55 3.07
CA VAL A 330 13.77 -13.40 3.60
C VAL A 330 14.70 -13.83 4.71
N ASN A 331 14.24 -14.66 5.66
CA ASN A 331 15.06 -15.10 6.79
C ASN A 331 16.15 -16.09 6.39
N SER A 332 16.01 -16.85 5.31
CA SER A 332 17.08 -17.73 4.83
C SER A 332 18.26 -16.95 4.22
N VAL A 333 17.99 -15.81 3.57
CA VAL A 333 19.02 -15.03 2.87
C VAL A 333 19.50 -13.82 3.68
N SER A 334 18.61 -13.15 4.40
CA SER A 334 18.89 -11.95 5.20
C SER A 334 18.12 -11.97 6.52
N PRO A 335 18.56 -12.80 7.51
CA PRO A 335 17.93 -12.89 8.82
C PRO A 335 17.76 -11.52 9.49
N GLY A 336 16.56 -11.24 10.00
CA GLY A 336 16.25 -9.99 10.71
C GLY A 336 15.94 -8.79 9.81
N LYS A 337 15.96 -8.94 8.48
CA LYS A 337 15.47 -7.92 7.55
C LYS A 337 13.97 -7.69 7.77
N GLY A 338 13.57 -6.42 7.90
CA GLY A 338 12.15 -6.05 8.02
C GLY A 338 11.37 -6.43 6.75
N VAL A 339 10.13 -6.93 6.93
CA VAL A 339 9.25 -7.35 5.84
C VAL A 339 7.98 -6.51 5.85
N TRP A 340 7.67 -5.88 4.73
CA TRP A 340 6.60 -4.91 4.56
C TRP A 340 5.64 -5.38 3.46
N LEU A 341 4.35 -5.13 3.66
CA LEU A 341 3.38 -5.13 2.56
C LEU A 341 3.45 -3.77 1.88
N GLY A 342 4.17 -3.69 0.75
CA GLY A 342 4.40 -2.44 -0.02
C GLY A 342 3.18 -1.98 -0.82
N GLU A 343 2.26 -2.90 -1.11
CA GLU A 343 0.99 -2.63 -1.76
C GLU A 343 0.00 -3.75 -1.43
N THR A 344 -1.16 -3.41 -0.88
CA THR A 344 -2.16 -4.44 -0.56
C THR A 344 -3.58 -3.91 -0.52
N SER A 345 -4.55 -4.74 -0.91
CA SER A 345 -5.98 -4.44 -0.82
C SER A 345 -6.84 -5.71 -0.71
N SER A 346 -8.16 -5.58 -0.87
CA SER A 346 -9.08 -6.71 -0.93
C SER A 346 -8.89 -7.52 -2.23
N ALA A 347 -9.12 -6.88 -3.37
CA ALA A 347 -9.09 -7.54 -4.67
C ALA A 347 -8.15 -6.85 -5.67
N PHE A 348 -7.42 -7.63 -6.47
CA PHE A 348 -6.56 -7.09 -7.52
C PHE A 348 -7.37 -6.69 -8.77
N GLY A 349 -6.77 -5.92 -9.68
CA GLY A 349 -7.42 -5.50 -10.94
C GLY A 349 -8.35 -4.30 -10.77
N GLY A 350 -8.01 -3.39 -9.85
CA GLY A 350 -8.81 -2.21 -9.52
C GLY A 350 -9.84 -2.42 -8.40
N GLY A 351 -9.97 -3.62 -7.84
CA GLY A 351 -10.98 -3.93 -6.82
C GLY A 351 -12.23 -4.62 -7.40
N ALA A 352 -13.11 -5.08 -6.51
CA ALA A 352 -14.41 -5.64 -6.85
C ALA A 352 -15.48 -4.57 -6.65
N ALA A 353 -16.06 -4.06 -7.73
CA ALA A 353 -17.06 -2.98 -7.66
C ALA A 353 -18.30 -3.41 -6.85
N GLY A 354 -18.74 -2.58 -5.91
CA GLY A 354 -19.85 -2.89 -5.00
C GLY A 354 -19.46 -3.80 -3.82
N LEU A 355 -18.20 -4.23 -3.70
CA LEU A 355 -17.68 -5.01 -2.58
C LEU A 355 -16.48 -4.30 -1.93
N SER A 356 -15.45 -3.96 -2.72
CA SER A 356 -14.20 -3.32 -2.26
C SER A 356 -14.38 -1.92 -1.66
N ASP A 357 -15.46 -1.23 -2.03
CA ASP A 357 -15.87 0.12 -1.63
C ASP A 357 -16.91 0.12 -0.49
N THR A 358 -17.36 -1.06 -0.04
CA THR A 358 -18.42 -1.16 0.97
C THR A 358 -17.91 -1.60 2.34
N PHE A 359 -18.82 -1.70 3.31
CA PHE A 359 -18.52 -2.14 4.66
C PHE A 359 -17.88 -3.54 4.71
N VAL A 360 -18.25 -4.45 3.80
CA VAL A 360 -17.75 -5.84 3.84
C VAL A 360 -16.23 -5.93 3.61
N ALA A 361 -15.65 -5.01 2.84
CA ALA A 361 -14.20 -4.92 2.69
C ALA A 361 -13.46 -4.60 4.01
N GLY A 362 -14.18 -4.11 5.03
CA GLY A 362 -13.68 -3.91 6.38
C GLY A 362 -13.19 -5.18 7.06
N PHE A 363 -13.83 -6.33 6.82
CA PHE A 363 -13.42 -7.62 7.39
C PHE A 363 -12.01 -8.00 6.93
N MET A 364 -11.81 -8.08 5.61
CA MET A 364 -10.50 -8.33 4.99
C MET A 364 -9.44 -7.32 5.43
N TRP A 365 -9.80 -6.04 5.57
CA TRP A 365 -8.83 -5.01 5.93
C TRP A 365 -8.41 -5.09 7.40
N LEU A 366 -9.35 -5.25 8.32
CA LEU A 366 -9.06 -5.30 9.75
C LEU A 366 -8.32 -6.59 10.12
N ASP A 367 -8.75 -7.72 9.55
CA ASP A 367 -8.06 -9.00 9.72
C ASP A 367 -6.61 -8.94 9.22
N LYS A 368 -6.39 -8.35 8.03
CA LYS A 368 -5.04 -8.14 7.48
C LYS A 368 -4.11 -7.36 8.41
N LEU A 369 -4.63 -6.32 9.07
CA LEU A 369 -3.83 -5.55 10.02
C LEU A 369 -3.53 -6.37 11.28
N GLY A 370 -4.51 -7.12 11.79
CA GLY A 370 -4.38 -8.06 12.89
C GLY A 370 -3.32 -9.13 12.63
N LEU A 371 -3.51 -9.90 11.56
CA LEU A 371 -2.58 -10.92 11.11
C LEU A 371 -1.21 -10.34 10.77
N GLY A 372 -1.15 -9.20 10.09
CA GLY A 372 0.10 -8.57 9.70
C GLY A 372 0.97 -8.20 10.90
N ALA A 373 0.38 -7.59 11.93
CA ALA A 373 1.11 -7.27 13.15
C ALA A 373 1.53 -8.54 13.92
N ARG A 374 0.63 -9.53 14.04
CA ARG A 374 0.92 -10.81 14.71
C ARG A 374 2.07 -11.56 14.03
N LEU A 375 2.07 -11.58 12.71
CA LEU A 375 3.07 -12.27 11.90
C LEU A 375 4.39 -11.48 11.81
N GLY A 376 4.45 -10.25 12.32
CA GLY A 376 5.68 -9.46 12.37
C GLY A 376 5.98 -8.65 11.09
N LEU A 377 4.95 -8.34 10.29
CA LEU A 377 5.07 -7.33 9.25
C LEU A 377 5.23 -5.95 9.91
N ASN A 378 6.23 -5.17 9.48
CA ASN A 378 6.50 -3.88 10.13
C ASN A 378 5.63 -2.75 9.59
N VAL A 379 5.22 -2.81 8.32
CA VAL A 379 4.43 -1.81 7.61
C VAL A 379 3.47 -2.50 6.63
N VAL A 380 2.25 -1.97 6.53
CA VAL A 380 1.17 -2.39 5.62
C VAL A 380 0.66 -1.17 4.85
N MET A 381 0.95 -1.12 3.55
CA MET A 381 0.60 -0.01 2.67
C MET A 381 -0.69 -0.31 1.88
N ARG A 382 -1.78 0.36 2.25
CA ARG A 382 -3.09 0.20 1.62
C ARG A 382 -3.14 0.82 0.23
N GLN A 383 -3.39 -0.03 -0.77
CA GLN A 383 -3.85 0.34 -2.10
C GLN A 383 -5.38 0.60 -2.07
N VAL A 384 -5.86 1.83 -2.23
CA VAL A 384 -5.14 3.11 -2.43
C VAL A 384 -5.81 4.22 -1.60
N LEU A 385 -5.11 5.30 -1.23
CA LEU A 385 -5.75 6.46 -0.61
C LEU A 385 -6.76 7.11 -1.56
N VAL A 386 -6.29 7.47 -2.75
CA VAL A 386 -7.04 8.06 -3.86
C VAL A 386 -6.44 7.55 -5.16
N GLY A 387 -7.27 7.24 -6.15
CA GLY A 387 -6.81 6.70 -7.43
C GLY A 387 -7.88 5.88 -8.12
N SER A 388 -7.49 5.22 -9.22
CA SER A 388 -8.40 4.42 -10.03
C SER A 388 -8.76 3.10 -9.34
N GLY A 389 -10.01 2.66 -9.52
CA GLY A 389 -10.54 1.41 -8.97
C GLY A 389 -11.65 1.65 -7.95
N SER A 390 -12.13 0.59 -7.31
CA SER A 390 -13.18 0.58 -6.28
C SER A 390 -12.64 0.24 -4.88
N TYR A 391 -11.33 0.06 -4.70
CA TYR A 391 -10.73 -0.21 -3.39
C TYR A 391 -10.17 1.02 -2.68
N HIS A 392 -10.44 2.21 -3.22
CA HIS A 392 -9.91 3.47 -2.70
C HIS A 392 -10.49 3.77 -1.31
N LEU A 393 -9.75 4.50 -0.47
CA LEU A 393 -10.24 4.94 0.83
C LEU A 393 -11.08 6.23 0.75
N VAL A 394 -10.89 6.94 -0.35
CA VAL A 394 -11.50 8.23 -0.66
C VAL A 394 -12.00 8.15 -2.10
N ASP A 395 -13.30 8.39 -2.30
CA ASP A 395 -13.95 8.28 -3.60
C ASP A 395 -13.65 9.46 -4.54
N ASP A 396 -14.28 9.44 -5.72
CA ASP A 396 -14.07 10.44 -6.76
C ASP A 396 -14.60 11.83 -6.35
N ASP A 397 -15.55 11.91 -5.42
CA ASP A 397 -16.03 13.16 -4.81
C ASP A 397 -15.15 13.63 -3.63
N LEU A 398 -14.08 12.87 -3.37
CA LEU A 398 -13.16 13.01 -2.26
C LEU A 398 -13.81 12.75 -0.89
N ASP A 399 -14.90 12.00 -0.86
CA ASP A 399 -15.58 11.54 0.34
C ASP A 399 -14.97 10.25 0.91
N PRO A 400 -14.96 10.11 2.25
CA PRO A 400 -14.43 8.91 2.90
C PRO A 400 -15.36 7.70 2.72
N LEU A 401 -14.82 6.57 2.25
CA LEU A 401 -15.56 5.30 2.16
C LEU A 401 -15.56 4.51 3.49
N PRO A 402 -16.49 3.55 3.71
CA PRO A 402 -16.62 2.79 4.96
C PRO A 402 -15.34 2.12 5.44
N VAL A 403 -14.50 1.62 4.53
CA VAL A 403 -13.22 0.98 4.88
C VAL A 403 -12.27 1.95 5.62
N ARG A 404 -12.45 3.25 5.40
CA ARG A 404 -11.75 4.32 6.11
C ARG A 404 -12.25 4.53 7.54
N CYS A 405 -13.51 4.24 7.85
CA CYS A 405 -13.99 4.30 9.23
C CYS A 405 -13.22 3.28 10.11
N PHE A 406 -12.91 2.10 9.56
CA PHE A 406 -12.07 1.10 10.24
C PHE A 406 -10.61 1.53 10.41
N LEU A 407 -10.10 2.44 9.57
CA LEU A 407 -8.77 3.03 9.73
C LEU A 407 -8.69 3.93 10.97
N HIS A 408 -9.78 4.60 11.33
CA HIS A 408 -9.85 5.42 12.54
C HIS A 408 -9.91 4.59 13.83
N LEU A 409 -10.50 3.39 13.76
CA LEU A 409 -10.56 2.46 14.90
C LEU A 409 -9.15 2.01 15.36
N ASN A 410 -8.22 1.83 14.41
CA ASN A 410 -6.82 1.47 14.71
C ASN A 410 -5.99 2.63 15.29
N LEU A 411 -6.28 3.87 14.89
CA LEU A 411 -5.68 5.06 15.52
C LEU A 411 -6.20 5.27 16.94
N PHE A 412 -7.43 4.82 17.22
CA PHE A 412 -7.94 4.76 18.58
C PHE A 412 -7.12 3.78 19.42
N LEU A 413 -6.88 2.56 18.93
CA LEU A 413 -6.13 1.52 19.66
C LEU A 413 -4.65 1.83 19.90
N SER A 414 -4.00 2.66 19.07
CA SER A 414 -2.64 3.13 19.35
C SER A 414 -2.58 4.34 20.29
N LYS A 415 -3.73 5.00 20.55
CA LYS A 415 -3.86 6.17 21.42
C LYS A 415 -4.72 5.97 22.68
N VAL A 416 -5.21 4.76 23.00
CA VAL A 416 -5.92 4.51 24.26
C VAL A 416 -4.94 4.46 25.44
N GLY A 417 -4.38 5.63 25.74
CA GLY A 417 -4.25 6.15 27.09
C GLY A 417 -5.17 7.38 27.19
N LEU A 418 -6.43 7.13 27.57
CA LEU A 418 -7.45 8.07 28.07
C LEU A 418 -8.17 9.03 27.08
N SER A 419 -9.49 9.11 27.31
CA SER A 419 -10.55 10.00 26.78
C SER A 419 -11.25 9.62 25.46
N LEU A 420 -12.51 9.17 25.59
CA LEU A 420 -13.47 8.95 24.50
C LEU A 420 -14.05 10.30 24.01
N PRO A 421 -14.20 10.53 22.69
CA PRO A 421 -15.01 11.61 22.15
C PRO A 421 -16.48 11.16 22.02
N PRO A 422 -17.45 12.09 21.94
CA PRO A 422 -18.86 11.75 21.88
C PRO A 422 -19.24 11.13 20.52
N PRO A 423 -20.34 10.34 20.47
CA PRO A 423 -20.76 9.61 19.29
C PRO A 423 -21.19 10.55 18.15
N CYS A 424 -20.85 10.16 16.92
CA CYS A 424 -21.34 10.80 15.69
C CYS A 424 -22.88 10.74 15.67
N SER A 425 -23.52 11.90 15.69
CA SER A 425 -24.97 12.06 15.52
C SER A 425 -25.38 11.98 14.04
N HIS A 426 -26.55 11.38 13.82
CA HIS A 426 -27.26 11.12 12.56
C HIS A 426 -27.30 12.26 11.53
#